data_AF-A0A2D6KDP5-F1
#
_entry.id   AF-A0A2D6KDP5-F1
#
_cell.length_a   1.000
_cell.length_b   1.000
_cell.length_c   1.000
_cell.angle_alpha   90.00
_cell.angle_beta   90.00
_cell.angle_gamma   90.00
#
_symmetry.space_group_name_H-M   'P 1'
#
loop_
_entity.id
_entity.type
_entity.pdbx_description
1 polymer ?
#
loop_
_entity_poly.entity_id
_entity_poly.type
_entity_poly.pdbx_seq_one_letter_code
_entity_poly.pdbx_strand_id
1 'polypeptide(L)'
;MKELRKTIQLIGIFVFLISISLLMIGVNSQENNNYEVKEDNEGNKIIKVKDKTYIIPRSIDIKEGVGGIVFVNEGEDKKFEFLGNNILLIKGAEVEVTSTSNGQEIDLRGRGEITTEWNHLPKIKNAKLKLDKDNNIIFAEFESTGNEEYEFEFNDKIYSFRTEKGSKVLFDPKEKVIKSDKVIVKINGKEISGEKFSIYLGEKEVVEGENTIIITDDKIEAIGKVKVETDSFSYEGLIDSAKLSVDIRDGVENIKIEGEEDRSKEEGGIAKFSKKY
;
A
#
# COMPACT_ATOMS: atom_id res chain seq x y z
N MET A 1 35.27 54.56 35.69
CA MET A 1 35.80 53.28 35.15
C MET A 1 34.85 52.09 35.31
N LYS A 2 34.18 51.88 36.46
CA LYS A 2 33.23 50.76 36.63
C LYS A 2 31.98 50.86 35.74
N GLU A 3 31.45 52.07 35.56
CA GLU A 3 30.29 52.35 34.68
C GLU A 3 30.59 52.01 33.20
N LEU A 4 31.75 52.42 32.68
CA LEU A 4 32.14 52.16 31.29
C LEU A 4 32.27 50.66 30.97
N ARG A 5 32.68 49.83 31.94
CA ARG A 5 32.76 48.37 31.77
C ARG A 5 31.39 47.71 31.67
N LYS A 6 30.38 48.24 32.38
CA LYS A 6 29.00 47.73 32.29
C LYS A 6 28.37 48.06 30.94
N THR A 7 28.62 49.26 30.42
CA THR A 7 28.10 49.68 29.10
C THR A 7 28.68 48.85 27.97
N ILE A 8 29.99 48.54 28.01
CA ILE A 8 30.65 47.69 26.99
C ILE A 8 30.15 46.23 27.06
N GLN A 9 29.90 45.68 28.26
CA GLN A 9 29.29 44.36 28.39
C GLN A 9 27.87 44.30 27.85
N LEU A 10 27.05 45.33 28.08
CA LEU A 10 25.67 45.37 27.56
C LEU A 10 25.64 45.44 26.03
N ILE A 11 26.53 46.23 25.42
CA ILE A 11 26.63 46.34 23.96
C ILE A 11 27.11 45.01 23.35
N GLY A 12 28.05 44.32 24.01
CA GLY A 12 28.52 42.99 23.57
C GLY A 12 27.39 41.94 23.57
N ILE A 13 26.55 41.92 24.60
CA ILE A 13 25.39 41.02 24.69
C ILE A 13 24.34 41.36 23.62
N PHE A 14 24.13 42.66 23.35
CA PHE A 14 23.17 43.09 22.34
C PHE A 14 23.62 42.76 20.91
N VAL A 15 24.91 42.92 20.60
CA VAL A 15 25.48 42.49 19.30
C VAL A 15 25.43 40.96 19.16
N PHE A 16 25.69 40.22 20.24
CA PHE A 16 25.60 38.75 20.23
C PHE A 16 24.16 38.25 20.00
N LEU A 17 23.16 38.90 20.60
CA LEU A 17 21.74 38.58 20.39
C LEU A 17 21.24 38.96 18.99
N ILE A 18 21.74 40.06 18.42
CA ILE A 18 21.45 40.44 17.02
C ILE A 18 22.08 39.43 16.04
N SER A 19 23.29 38.92 16.31
CA SER A 19 23.87 37.86 15.48
C SER A 19 23.14 36.52 15.57
N ILE A 20 22.55 36.17 16.73
CA ILE A 20 21.71 34.98 16.87
C ILE A 20 20.37 35.16 16.14
N SER A 21 19.80 36.36 16.13
CA SER A 21 18.55 36.64 15.40
C SER A 21 18.77 36.77 13.88
N LEU A 22 19.93 37.22 13.41
CA LEU A 22 20.32 37.14 11.98
C LEU A 22 20.66 35.72 11.53
N LEU A 23 21.08 34.82 12.43
CA LEU A 23 21.17 33.38 12.14
C LEU A 23 19.78 32.72 11.99
N MET A 24 18.73 33.31 12.58
CA MET A 24 17.34 32.83 12.52
C MET A 24 16.52 33.44 11.37
N ILE A 25 17.08 34.40 10.63
CA ILE A 25 16.61 34.81 9.29
C ILE A 25 17.61 34.30 8.24
N GLY A 26 18.26 33.16 8.54
CA GLY A 26 18.63 32.24 7.49
C GLY A 26 17.32 31.80 6.85
N VAL A 27 17.12 32.14 5.58
CA VAL A 27 16.25 31.40 4.68
C VAL A 27 16.44 29.94 5.05
N ASN A 28 15.38 29.35 5.61
CA ASN A 28 15.33 27.93 5.94
C ASN A 28 15.23 27.20 4.60
N SER A 29 16.28 27.31 3.80
CA SER A 29 16.61 26.43 2.70
C SER A 29 17.02 25.16 3.40
N GLN A 30 16.01 24.37 3.77
CA GLN A 30 16.22 22.97 4.08
C GLN A 30 17.02 22.40 2.90
N GLU A 31 18.25 21.99 3.18
CA GLU A 31 19.15 21.24 2.29
C GLU A 31 18.58 19.83 1.97
N ASN A 32 17.26 19.66 2.01
CA ASN A 32 16.56 18.38 1.94
C ASN A 32 16.15 17.98 0.53
N ASN A 33 16.21 18.90 -0.44
CA ASN A 33 15.71 18.60 -1.78
C ASN A 33 16.89 18.44 -2.72
N ASN A 34 17.32 17.18 -2.89
CA ASN A 34 18.32 16.71 -3.86
C ASN A 34 17.87 16.88 -5.33
N TYR A 35 17.08 17.92 -5.63
CA TYR A 35 16.55 18.15 -6.95
C TYR A 35 16.53 19.62 -7.37
N GLU A 36 16.74 19.86 -8.65
CA GLU A 36 16.54 21.15 -9.31
C GLU A 36 15.31 21.09 -10.20
N VAL A 37 14.45 22.11 -10.16
CA VAL A 37 13.31 22.25 -11.09
C VAL A 37 13.55 23.44 -12.01
N LYS A 38 13.44 23.23 -13.32
CA LYS A 38 13.48 24.27 -14.36
C LYS A 38 12.27 24.12 -15.27
N GLU A 39 11.96 25.15 -16.05
CA GLU A 39 10.92 25.09 -17.07
C GLU A 39 11.55 25.18 -18.45
N ASP A 40 11.08 24.37 -19.41
CA ASP A 40 11.49 24.47 -20.81
C ASP A 40 10.64 25.47 -21.60
N ASN A 41 10.93 25.65 -22.89
CA ASN A 41 10.20 26.60 -23.74
C ASN A 41 8.73 26.19 -24.03
N GLU A 42 8.35 24.95 -23.72
CA GLU A 42 7.01 24.40 -23.91
C GLU A 42 6.17 24.45 -22.61
N GLY A 43 6.78 24.88 -21.51
CA GLY A 43 6.20 24.95 -20.17
C GLY A 43 6.34 23.66 -19.37
N ASN A 44 7.03 22.64 -19.87
CA ASN A 44 7.26 21.41 -19.12
C ASN A 44 8.26 21.67 -18.00
N LYS A 45 8.08 20.97 -16.87
CA LYS A 45 9.02 21.04 -15.75
C LYS A 45 10.12 20.00 -15.94
N ILE A 46 11.36 20.44 -15.94
CA ILE A 46 12.56 19.60 -15.95
C ILE A 46 13.02 19.44 -14.51
N ILE A 47 12.94 18.22 -13.98
CA ILE A 47 13.44 17.88 -12.65
C ILE A 47 14.76 17.12 -12.80
N LYS A 48 15.83 17.61 -12.19
CA LYS A 48 17.09 16.88 -12.09
C LYS A 48 17.23 16.29 -10.69
N VAL A 49 17.30 14.97 -10.56
CA VAL A 49 17.54 14.28 -9.28
C VAL A 49 18.84 13.48 -9.42
N LYS A 50 19.89 13.88 -8.69
CA LYS A 50 21.25 13.34 -8.88
C LYS A 50 21.68 13.44 -10.36
N ASP A 51 21.98 12.31 -11.00
CA ASP A 51 22.43 12.22 -12.39
C ASP A 51 21.29 11.93 -13.39
N LYS A 52 20.03 11.88 -12.93
CA LYS A 52 18.86 11.64 -13.78
C LYS A 52 18.06 12.92 -14.01
N THR A 53 17.49 13.04 -15.21
CA THR A 53 16.62 14.15 -15.60
C THR A 53 15.25 13.60 -16.00
N TYR A 54 14.21 14.21 -15.45
CA TYR A 54 12.82 13.87 -15.68
C TYR A 54 12.10 15.06 -16.31
N ILE A 55 11.20 14.78 -17.25
CA ILE A 55 10.36 15.78 -17.90
C ILE A 55 8.93 15.55 -17.46
N ILE A 56 8.37 16.57 -16.82
CA ILE A 56 7.04 16.54 -16.24
C ILE A 56 6.13 17.46 -17.08
N PRO A 57 5.00 16.97 -17.60
CA PRO A 57 4.11 17.76 -18.44
C PRO A 57 3.66 19.05 -17.76
N ARG A 58 3.57 20.15 -18.52
CA ARG A 58 3.23 21.50 -18.02
C ARG A 58 1.95 21.63 -17.18
N SER A 59 1.02 20.68 -17.29
CA SER A 59 -0.25 20.66 -16.53
C SER A 59 -0.14 19.96 -15.17
N ILE A 60 1.02 19.39 -14.85
CA ILE A 60 1.34 18.85 -13.55
C ILE A 60 2.08 19.94 -12.76
N ASP A 61 1.47 20.38 -11.67
CA ASP A 61 2.11 21.29 -10.73
C ASP A 61 3.02 20.50 -9.78
N ILE A 62 4.11 21.13 -9.32
CA ILE A 62 5.11 20.48 -8.45
C ILE A 62 5.20 21.25 -7.13
N LYS A 63 5.07 20.53 -6.02
CA LYS A 63 5.14 21.08 -4.66
C LYS A 63 6.10 20.25 -3.81
N GLU A 64 6.67 20.89 -2.81
CA GLU A 64 7.45 20.20 -1.77
C GLU A 64 6.50 19.43 -0.84
N GLY A 65 6.78 18.14 -0.66
CA GLY A 65 6.02 17.25 0.22
C GLY A 65 6.60 17.17 1.63
N VAL A 66 6.09 16.24 2.43
CA VAL A 66 6.60 15.99 3.79
C VAL A 66 7.95 15.28 3.74
N GLY A 67 8.14 14.41 2.74
CA GLY A 67 9.39 13.68 2.55
C GLY A 67 9.81 13.54 1.09
N GLY A 68 8.99 14.00 0.15
CA GLY A 68 9.20 13.79 -1.28
C GLY A 68 8.75 14.95 -2.16
N ILE A 69 8.63 14.66 -3.45
CA ILE A 69 8.09 15.59 -4.44
C ILE A 69 6.62 15.25 -4.66
N VAL A 70 5.75 16.26 -4.57
CA VAL A 70 4.32 16.14 -4.85
C VAL A 70 4.03 16.63 -6.25
N PHE A 71 3.35 15.80 -7.03
CA PHE A 71 2.86 16.10 -8.37
C PHE A 71 1.34 16.22 -8.31
N VAL A 72 0.80 17.36 -8.74
CA VAL A 72 -0.65 17.64 -8.69
C VAL A 72 -1.18 17.81 -10.11
N ASN A 73 -2.18 17.01 -10.51
CA ASN A 73 -2.82 17.15 -11.80
C ASN A 73 -4.13 17.94 -11.70
N GLU A 74 -4.12 19.21 -12.11
CA GLU A 74 -5.34 20.03 -12.18
C GLU A 74 -6.02 19.98 -13.56
N GLY A 75 -5.34 19.42 -14.56
CA GLY A 75 -5.75 19.38 -15.96
C GLY A 75 -6.45 18.08 -16.37
N GLU A 76 -6.38 17.78 -17.67
CA GLU A 76 -6.75 16.45 -18.19
C GLU A 76 -5.81 15.36 -17.68
N ASP A 77 -6.15 14.10 -17.91
CA ASP A 77 -5.30 12.97 -17.51
C ASP A 77 -3.89 13.11 -18.11
N LYS A 78 -2.87 12.87 -17.26
CA LYS A 78 -1.46 12.99 -17.66
C LYS A 78 -0.65 11.81 -17.19
N LYS A 79 0.20 11.34 -18.11
CA LYS A 79 1.22 10.33 -17.86
C LYS A 79 2.60 10.98 -17.82
N PHE A 80 3.44 10.55 -16.90
CA PHE A 80 4.85 10.93 -16.82
C PHE A 80 5.65 9.82 -16.14
N GLU A 81 6.98 9.89 -16.26
CA GLU A 81 7.90 8.99 -15.56
C GLU A 81 8.61 9.76 -14.45
N PHE A 82 8.70 9.15 -13.27
CA PHE A 82 9.51 9.69 -12.18
C PHE A 82 10.14 8.57 -11.35
N LEU A 83 11.46 8.63 -11.17
CA LEU A 83 12.26 7.65 -10.42
C LEU A 83 12.03 6.18 -10.86
N GLY A 84 11.84 5.94 -12.15
CA GLY A 84 11.60 4.61 -12.73
C GLY A 84 10.15 4.15 -12.69
N ASN A 85 9.23 4.96 -12.18
CA ASN A 85 7.81 4.66 -12.14
C ASN A 85 7.08 5.43 -13.24
N ASN A 86 6.25 4.75 -14.03
CA ASN A 86 5.29 5.40 -14.92
C ASN A 86 4.02 5.69 -14.15
N ILE A 87 3.64 6.96 -14.10
CA ILE A 87 2.52 7.45 -13.30
C ILE A 87 1.51 8.09 -14.24
N LEU A 88 0.25 7.65 -14.16
CA LEU A 88 -0.90 8.33 -14.74
C LEU A 88 -1.71 8.96 -13.61
N LEU A 89 -1.85 10.28 -13.62
CA LEU A 89 -2.74 10.99 -12.71
C LEU A 89 -4.01 11.39 -13.46
N ILE A 90 -5.16 11.01 -12.91
CA ILE A 90 -6.45 11.50 -13.37
C ILE A 90 -6.65 12.93 -12.86
N LYS A 91 -7.47 13.73 -13.56
CA LYS A 91 -7.82 15.08 -13.11
C LYS A 91 -8.19 15.13 -11.62
N GLY A 92 -7.54 16.03 -10.89
CA GLY A 92 -7.73 16.28 -9.46
C GLY A 92 -6.98 15.30 -8.55
N ALA A 93 -6.16 14.40 -9.11
CA ALA A 93 -5.29 13.52 -8.32
C ALA A 93 -3.93 14.18 -8.05
N GLU A 94 -3.31 13.75 -6.97
CA GLU A 94 -1.94 14.09 -6.61
C GLU A 94 -1.17 12.82 -6.23
N VAL A 95 0.15 12.84 -6.43
CA VAL A 95 1.03 11.78 -5.93
C VAL A 95 2.27 12.38 -5.30
N GLU A 96 2.61 11.92 -4.10
CA GLU A 96 3.90 12.18 -3.45
C GLU A 96 4.82 10.98 -3.70
N VAL A 97 6.02 11.24 -4.20
CA VAL A 97 7.07 10.22 -4.36
C VAL A 97 8.25 10.57 -3.46
N THR A 98 8.51 9.69 -2.49
CA THR A 98 9.55 9.85 -1.46
C THR A 98 10.64 8.81 -1.64
N SER A 99 11.89 9.26 -1.82
CA SER A 99 13.05 8.37 -1.81
C SER A 99 13.55 8.14 -0.39
N THR A 100 13.73 6.88 0.01
CA THR A 100 14.23 6.50 1.34
C THR A 100 15.53 5.72 1.23
N SER A 101 16.17 5.43 2.37
CA SER A 101 17.34 4.53 2.42
C SER A 101 17.02 3.08 2.06
N ASN A 102 15.73 2.70 2.09
CA ASN A 102 15.26 1.33 1.87
C ASN A 102 14.53 1.14 0.53
N GLY A 103 14.39 2.19 -0.28
CA GLY A 103 13.65 2.15 -1.54
C GLY A 103 12.81 3.41 -1.73
N GLN A 104 11.56 3.26 -2.15
CA GLN A 104 10.65 4.39 -2.43
C GLN A 104 9.32 4.23 -1.71
N GLU A 105 8.69 5.34 -1.35
CA GLU A 105 7.29 5.39 -0.92
C GLU A 105 6.49 6.25 -1.89
N ILE A 106 5.31 5.77 -2.30
CA ILE A 106 4.41 6.47 -3.21
C ILE A 106 3.04 6.62 -2.53
N ASP A 107 2.59 7.86 -2.33
CA ASP A 107 1.27 8.18 -1.78
C ASP A 107 0.44 8.90 -2.86
N LEU A 108 -0.47 8.17 -3.50
CA LEU A 108 -1.42 8.67 -4.49
C LEU A 108 -2.73 9.04 -3.79
N ARG A 109 -3.14 10.31 -3.88
CA ARG A 109 -4.47 10.77 -3.45
C ARG A 109 -5.32 11.09 -4.66
N GLY A 110 -6.54 10.58 -4.70
CA GLY A 110 -7.36 10.58 -5.91
C GLY A 110 -7.12 9.33 -6.76
N ARG A 111 -7.37 9.39 -8.07
CA ARG A 111 -7.34 8.23 -8.97
C ARG A 111 -6.13 8.28 -9.90
N GLY A 112 -5.61 7.12 -10.24
CA GLY A 112 -4.49 7.03 -11.15
C GLY A 112 -4.15 5.60 -11.53
N GLU A 113 -2.98 5.47 -12.12
CA GLU A 113 -2.31 4.22 -12.40
C GLU A 113 -0.83 4.39 -12.12
N ILE A 114 -0.23 3.36 -11.51
CA ILE A 114 1.20 3.31 -11.22
C ILE A 114 1.75 2.04 -11.86
N THR A 115 2.76 2.19 -12.71
CA THR A 115 3.52 1.06 -13.26
C THR A 115 4.94 1.17 -12.76
N THR A 116 5.42 0.14 -12.07
CA THR A 116 6.83 -0.04 -11.73
C THR A 116 7.52 -0.88 -12.81
N GLU A 117 8.76 -1.30 -12.60
CA GLU A 117 9.43 -2.25 -13.50
C GLU A 117 8.72 -3.60 -13.57
N TRP A 118 8.12 -4.03 -12.45
CA TRP A 118 7.59 -5.40 -12.27
C TRP A 118 6.07 -5.46 -12.13
N ASN A 119 5.42 -4.34 -11.80
CA ASN A 119 3.99 -4.33 -11.48
C ASN A 119 3.25 -3.25 -12.27
N HIS A 120 2.03 -3.58 -12.68
CA HIS A 120 1.08 -2.63 -13.25
C HIS A 120 -0.15 -2.54 -12.33
N LEU A 121 -0.41 -1.35 -11.80
CA LEU A 121 -1.55 -1.07 -10.93
C LEU A 121 -2.52 -0.09 -11.62
N PRO A 122 -3.34 -0.56 -12.57
CA PRO A 122 -4.33 0.26 -13.25
C PRO A 122 -5.50 0.62 -12.34
N LYS A 123 -6.16 1.75 -12.62
CA LYS A 123 -7.46 2.14 -12.01
C LYS A 123 -7.46 2.09 -10.47
N ILE A 124 -6.37 2.47 -9.83
CA ILE A 124 -6.27 2.54 -8.38
C ILE A 124 -6.68 3.92 -7.84
N LYS A 125 -7.05 3.97 -6.56
CA LYS A 125 -7.39 5.19 -5.85
C LYS A 125 -6.87 5.17 -4.42
N ASN A 126 -6.44 6.35 -3.94
CA ASN A 126 -5.96 6.55 -2.56
C ASN A 126 -4.92 5.48 -2.18
N ALA A 127 -3.90 5.35 -3.02
CA ALA A 127 -2.95 4.24 -2.93
C ALA A 127 -1.70 4.64 -2.14
N LYS A 128 -1.25 3.76 -1.26
CA LYS A 128 0.05 3.83 -0.59
C LYS A 128 0.86 2.63 -0.98
N LEU A 129 2.01 2.86 -1.60
CA LEU A 129 2.93 1.81 -2.02
C LEU A 129 4.27 2.01 -1.33
N LYS A 130 4.92 0.91 -0.97
CA LYS A 130 6.35 0.90 -0.65
C LYS A 130 7.07 -0.02 -1.59
N LEU A 131 8.13 0.49 -2.19
CA LEU A 131 9.02 -0.22 -3.08
C LEU A 131 10.35 -0.46 -2.36
N ASP A 132 10.96 -1.62 -2.59
CA ASP A 132 12.35 -1.85 -2.19
C ASP A 132 13.35 -1.13 -3.13
N LYS A 133 14.64 -1.46 -3.02
CA LYS A 133 15.69 -0.85 -3.84
C LYS A 133 15.69 -1.32 -5.30
N ASP A 134 15.05 -2.45 -5.56
CA ASP A 134 14.95 -3.09 -6.89
C ASP A 134 13.57 -2.79 -7.52
N ASN A 135 12.81 -1.85 -6.94
CA ASN A 135 11.48 -1.40 -7.34
C ASN A 135 10.38 -2.48 -7.23
N ASN A 136 10.57 -3.51 -6.40
CA ASN A 136 9.52 -4.48 -6.10
C ASN A 136 8.55 -3.90 -5.07
N ILE A 137 7.24 -4.14 -5.25
CA ILE A 137 6.24 -3.74 -4.27
C ILE A 137 6.33 -4.65 -3.03
N ILE A 138 6.74 -4.07 -1.90
CA ILE A 138 6.82 -4.74 -0.60
C ILE A 138 5.68 -4.37 0.35
N PHE A 139 4.84 -3.41 -0.05
CA PHE A 139 3.61 -3.01 0.63
C PHE A 139 2.69 -2.32 -0.37
N ALA A 140 1.39 -2.64 -0.33
CA ALA A 140 0.37 -1.92 -1.09
C ALA A 140 -0.93 -1.80 -0.30
N GLU A 141 -1.47 -0.58 -0.23
CA GLU A 141 -2.82 -0.30 0.26
C GLU A 141 -3.53 0.56 -0.78
N PHE A 142 -4.69 0.13 -1.30
CA PHE A 142 -5.45 0.93 -2.28
C PHE A 142 -6.92 0.51 -2.41
N GLU A 143 -7.72 1.39 -3.04
CA GLU A 143 -9.07 1.10 -3.51
C GLU A 143 -9.05 0.88 -5.02
N SER A 144 -9.62 -0.22 -5.51
CA SER A 144 -9.81 -0.46 -6.94
C SER A 144 -10.99 0.35 -7.46
N THR A 145 -10.85 1.02 -8.60
CA THR A 145 -11.93 1.79 -9.24
C THR A 145 -12.59 1.06 -10.41
N GLY A 146 -12.14 -0.17 -10.69
CA GLY A 146 -12.65 -1.03 -11.76
C GLY A 146 -12.52 -2.51 -11.44
N ASN A 147 -12.80 -3.36 -12.43
CA ASN A 147 -12.58 -4.78 -12.34
C ASN A 147 -11.18 -5.08 -12.87
N GLU A 148 -10.25 -5.38 -11.97
CA GLU A 148 -8.83 -5.52 -12.27
C GLU A 148 -8.24 -6.72 -11.53
N GLU A 149 -7.15 -7.25 -12.08
CA GLU A 149 -6.32 -8.27 -11.45
C GLU A 149 -4.96 -7.65 -11.12
N TYR A 150 -4.54 -7.73 -9.86
CA TYR A 150 -3.25 -7.23 -9.39
C TYR A 150 -2.43 -8.38 -8.85
N GLU A 151 -1.13 -8.39 -9.16
CA GLU A 151 -0.21 -9.44 -8.71
C GLU A 151 0.92 -8.84 -7.88
N PHE A 152 1.19 -9.47 -6.75
CA PHE A 152 2.32 -9.16 -5.88
C PHE A 152 3.10 -10.42 -5.58
N GLU A 153 4.43 -10.30 -5.48
CA GLU A 153 5.30 -11.41 -5.16
C GLU A 153 5.87 -11.26 -3.75
N PHE A 154 5.88 -12.34 -2.98
CA PHE A 154 6.56 -12.40 -1.69
C PHE A 154 7.01 -13.83 -1.38
N ASN A 155 8.28 -14.02 -1.04
CA ASN A 155 8.90 -15.33 -0.79
C ASN A 155 8.64 -16.33 -1.93
N ASP A 156 8.92 -15.94 -3.17
CA ASP A 156 8.74 -16.76 -4.38
C ASP A 156 7.29 -17.23 -4.62
N LYS A 157 6.30 -16.57 -3.98
CA LYS A 157 4.87 -16.85 -4.14
C LYS A 157 4.17 -15.63 -4.74
N ILE A 158 3.32 -15.89 -5.73
CA ILE A 158 2.47 -14.87 -6.37
C ILE A 158 1.12 -14.83 -5.66
N TYR A 159 0.71 -13.63 -5.30
CA TYR A 159 -0.58 -13.29 -4.73
C TYR A 159 -1.38 -12.51 -5.77
N SER A 160 -2.37 -13.15 -6.39
CA SER A 160 -3.25 -12.50 -7.36
C SER A 160 -4.54 -12.03 -6.68
N PHE A 161 -4.90 -10.77 -6.92
CA PHE A 161 -6.05 -10.08 -6.36
C PHE A 161 -6.99 -9.70 -7.48
N ARG A 162 -8.12 -10.40 -7.59
CA ARG A 162 -9.20 -10.02 -8.51
C ARG A 162 -10.20 -9.15 -7.77
N THR A 163 -10.28 -7.91 -8.21
CA THR A 163 -11.07 -6.86 -7.55
C THR A 163 -12.28 -6.50 -8.39
N GLU A 164 -13.29 -5.96 -7.71
CA GLU A 164 -14.37 -5.23 -8.34
C GLU A 164 -14.21 -3.73 -8.03
N LYS A 165 -15.05 -2.91 -8.66
CA LYS A 165 -15.10 -1.48 -8.35
C LYS A 165 -15.45 -1.25 -6.87
N GLY A 166 -14.62 -0.50 -6.18
CA GLY A 166 -14.76 -0.12 -4.77
C GLY A 166 -14.14 -1.13 -3.80
N SER A 167 -13.56 -2.23 -4.31
CA SER A 167 -12.82 -3.18 -3.48
C SER A 167 -11.60 -2.52 -2.86
N LYS A 168 -11.22 -2.97 -1.67
CA LYS A 168 -10.03 -2.49 -0.96
C LYS A 168 -9.02 -3.62 -0.81
N VAL A 169 -7.76 -3.32 -1.07
CA VAL A 169 -6.64 -4.24 -0.96
C VAL A 169 -5.64 -3.66 0.03
N LEU A 170 -5.22 -4.47 0.99
CA LEU A 170 -4.03 -4.26 1.80
C LEU A 170 -3.16 -5.51 1.67
N PHE A 171 -1.95 -5.33 1.16
CA PHE A 171 -0.89 -6.32 1.10
C PHE A 171 0.27 -5.84 1.97
N ASP A 172 0.42 -6.44 3.15
CA ASP A 172 1.50 -6.14 4.09
C ASP A 172 2.22 -7.43 4.51
N PRO A 173 3.17 -7.91 3.69
CA PRO A 173 3.90 -9.14 3.96
C PRO A 173 4.82 -9.02 5.19
N LYS A 174 5.24 -7.81 5.58
CA LYS A 174 6.04 -7.57 6.78
C LYS A 174 5.24 -7.88 8.04
N GLU A 175 4.00 -7.39 8.09
CA GLU A 175 3.04 -7.72 9.16
C GLU A 175 2.32 -9.07 8.90
N LYS A 176 2.74 -9.80 7.85
CA LYS A 176 2.21 -11.09 7.42
C LYS A 176 0.69 -11.09 7.26
N VAL A 177 0.13 -10.00 6.75
CA VAL A 177 -1.32 -9.82 6.64
C VAL A 177 -1.72 -9.33 5.25
N ILE A 178 -2.79 -9.92 4.76
CA ILE A 178 -3.56 -9.42 3.63
C ILE A 178 -4.94 -9.08 4.15
N LYS A 179 -5.43 -7.86 3.90
CA LYS A 179 -6.84 -7.51 4.16
C LYS A 179 -7.53 -7.20 2.86
N SER A 180 -8.77 -7.63 2.75
CA SER A 180 -9.52 -7.52 1.52
C SER A 180 -11.00 -7.26 1.78
N ASP A 181 -11.57 -6.36 0.99
CA ASP A 181 -13.01 -6.03 0.98
C ASP A 181 -13.52 -6.22 -0.46
N LYS A 182 -14.40 -7.20 -0.68
CA LYS A 182 -14.93 -7.62 -2.00
C LYS A 182 -13.82 -8.01 -2.98
N VAL A 183 -12.92 -8.88 -2.57
CA VAL A 183 -11.79 -9.34 -3.40
C VAL A 183 -11.78 -10.85 -3.44
N ILE A 184 -11.38 -11.41 -4.58
CA ILE A 184 -10.98 -12.80 -4.70
C ILE A 184 -9.44 -12.84 -4.68
N VAL A 185 -8.86 -13.54 -3.72
CA VAL A 185 -7.41 -13.70 -3.59
C VAL A 185 -7.02 -15.11 -4.04
N LYS A 186 -6.03 -15.20 -4.92
CA LYS A 186 -5.42 -16.46 -5.37
C LYS A 186 -4.01 -16.58 -4.83
N ILE A 187 -3.74 -17.69 -4.17
CA ILE A 187 -2.43 -18.02 -3.58
C ILE A 187 -2.21 -19.53 -3.61
N ASN A 188 -1.11 -19.99 -4.22
CA ASN A 188 -0.73 -21.42 -4.26
C ASN A 188 -1.88 -22.35 -4.72
N GLY A 189 -2.57 -21.99 -5.81
CA GLY A 189 -3.72 -22.75 -6.34
C GLY A 189 -5.00 -22.67 -5.50
N LYS A 190 -5.00 -21.93 -4.39
CA LYS A 190 -6.16 -21.69 -3.54
C LYS A 190 -6.81 -20.38 -3.94
N GLU A 191 -8.13 -20.39 -4.09
CA GLU A 191 -8.94 -19.20 -4.32
C GLU A 191 -9.78 -18.91 -3.08
N ILE A 192 -9.72 -17.67 -2.61
CA ILE A 192 -10.29 -17.22 -1.36
C ILE A 192 -11.17 -16.02 -1.66
N SER A 193 -12.39 -16.00 -1.12
CA SER A 193 -13.28 -14.86 -1.28
C SER A 193 -14.19 -14.66 -0.08
N GLY A 194 -14.70 -13.44 0.06
CA GLY A 194 -15.59 -13.02 1.13
C GLY A 194 -15.88 -11.53 1.03
N GLU A 195 -16.89 -11.05 1.75
CA GLU A 195 -17.21 -9.62 1.74
C GLU A 195 -16.08 -8.80 2.36
N LYS A 196 -15.61 -9.19 3.55
CA LYS A 196 -14.44 -8.62 4.22
C LYS A 196 -13.72 -9.74 4.92
N PHE A 197 -12.41 -9.87 4.71
CA PHE A 197 -11.62 -10.90 5.38
C PHE A 197 -10.16 -10.50 5.52
N SER A 198 -9.47 -11.17 6.44
CA SER A 198 -8.02 -11.09 6.60
C SER A 198 -7.39 -12.46 6.32
N ILE A 199 -6.29 -12.49 5.57
CA ILE A 199 -5.43 -13.67 5.43
C ILE A 199 -4.15 -13.40 6.21
N TYR A 200 -3.76 -14.34 7.08
CA TYR A 200 -2.48 -14.32 7.78
C TYR A 200 -1.51 -15.31 7.16
N LEU A 201 -0.30 -14.82 6.83
CA LEU A 201 0.76 -15.56 6.12
C LEU A 201 1.69 -16.30 7.11
N GLY A 202 1.12 -16.90 8.15
CA GLY A 202 1.85 -17.60 9.21
C GLY A 202 0.98 -17.89 10.42
N GLU A 203 1.59 -18.43 11.48
CA GLU A 203 0.89 -18.70 12.73
C GLU A 203 0.39 -17.41 13.38
N LYS A 204 -0.92 -17.34 13.62
CA LYS A 204 -1.55 -16.28 14.39
C LYS A 204 -2.72 -16.85 15.16
N GLU A 205 -2.93 -16.35 16.37
CA GLU A 205 -4.14 -16.65 17.12
C GLU A 205 -5.33 -15.95 16.45
N VAL A 206 -6.37 -16.72 16.10
CA VAL A 206 -7.57 -16.17 15.46
C VAL A 206 -8.43 -15.53 16.53
N VAL A 207 -8.81 -14.28 16.29
CA VAL A 207 -9.77 -13.56 17.14
C VAL A 207 -11.18 -13.86 16.65
N GLU A 208 -12.04 -14.27 17.58
CA GLU A 208 -13.46 -14.57 17.29
C GLU A 208 -14.20 -13.30 16.82
N GLY A 209 -15.09 -13.44 15.85
CA GLY A 209 -15.90 -12.34 15.29
C GLY A 209 -15.32 -11.66 14.04
N GLU A 210 -14.12 -12.03 13.60
CA GLU A 210 -13.57 -11.59 12.32
C GLU A 210 -13.48 -12.74 11.31
N ASN A 211 -13.88 -12.47 10.06
CA ASN A 211 -13.63 -13.36 8.94
C ASN A 211 -12.11 -13.48 8.70
N THR A 212 -11.54 -14.61 9.09
CA THR A 212 -10.10 -14.81 9.15
C THR A 212 -9.71 -16.09 8.45
N ILE A 213 -8.59 -16.05 7.74
CA ILE A 213 -8.01 -17.20 7.08
C ILE A 213 -6.52 -17.26 7.44
N ILE A 214 -6.03 -18.41 7.85
CA ILE A 214 -4.61 -18.68 8.06
C ILE A 214 -4.19 -19.70 7.00
N ILE A 215 -3.12 -19.38 6.29
CA ILE A 215 -2.59 -20.26 5.24
C ILE A 215 -1.10 -20.46 5.45
N THR A 216 -0.72 -21.72 5.56
CA THR A 216 0.66 -22.20 5.45
C THR A 216 0.74 -23.24 4.33
N ASP A 217 1.91 -23.84 4.14
CA ASP A 217 2.09 -24.86 3.11
C ASP A 217 1.41 -26.19 3.48
N ASP A 218 1.23 -26.43 4.77
CA ASP A 218 0.66 -27.64 5.37
C ASP A 218 -0.73 -27.43 6.01
N LYS A 219 -1.23 -26.19 6.06
CA LYS A 219 -2.45 -25.87 6.81
C LYS A 219 -3.34 -24.83 6.13
N ILE A 220 -4.64 -25.03 6.24
CA ILE A 220 -5.65 -24.00 5.98
C ILE A 220 -6.57 -23.94 7.20
N GLU A 221 -6.68 -22.78 7.84
CA GLU A 221 -7.76 -22.49 8.79
C GLU A 221 -8.59 -21.34 8.28
N ALA A 222 -9.90 -21.46 8.37
CA ALA A 222 -10.81 -20.38 7.99
C ALA A 222 -11.90 -20.24 9.04
N ILE A 223 -12.20 -19.02 9.46
CA ILE A 223 -13.24 -18.70 10.43
C ILE A 223 -14.15 -17.62 9.82
N GLY A 224 -15.46 -17.82 9.97
CA GLY A 224 -16.50 -16.88 9.57
C GLY A 224 -17.06 -17.10 8.17
N LYS A 225 -17.68 -16.05 7.63
CA LYS A 225 -18.37 -16.04 6.33
C LYS A 225 -17.39 -15.88 5.18
N VAL A 226 -16.55 -16.89 4.99
CA VAL A 226 -15.53 -16.94 3.95
C VAL A 226 -15.71 -18.16 3.06
N LYS A 227 -15.27 -18.03 1.82
CA LYS A 227 -15.23 -19.12 0.84
C LYS A 227 -13.78 -19.48 0.53
N VAL A 228 -13.47 -20.77 0.57
CA VAL A 228 -12.18 -21.35 0.22
C VAL A 228 -12.39 -22.39 -0.86
N GLU A 229 -11.67 -22.25 -1.95
CA GLU A 229 -11.73 -23.11 -3.12
C GLU A 229 -10.33 -23.63 -3.43
N THR A 230 -10.18 -24.95 -3.54
CA THR A 230 -8.94 -25.63 -3.93
C THR A 230 -9.21 -26.52 -5.13
N ASP A 231 -8.19 -27.20 -5.65
CA ASP A 231 -8.37 -28.24 -6.67
C ASP A 231 -9.13 -29.47 -6.12
N SER A 232 -9.03 -29.72 -4.81
CA SER A 232 -9.59 -30.90 -4.13
C SER A 232 -10.95 -30.68 -3.47
N PHE A 233 -11.31 -29.44 -3.11
CA PHE A 233 -12.58 -29.15 -2.44
C PHE A 233 -13.05 -27.68 -2.59
N SER A 234 -14.28 -27.44 -2.16
CA SER A 234 -14.88 -26.11 -1.94
C SER A 234 -15.50 -26.07 -0.54
N TYR A 235 -15.29 -24.97 0.17
CA TYR A 235 -15.88 -24.66 1.47
C TYR A 235 -16.49 -23.25 1.45
N GLU A 236 -17.67 -23.09 2.04
CA GLU A 236 -18.33 -21.79 2.27
C GLU A 236 -18.85 -21.76 3.72
N GLY A 237 -18.26 -20.91 4.56
CA GLY A 237 -18.78 -20.64 5.89
C GLY A 237 -20.06 -19.81 5.81
N LEU A 238 -21.15 -20.25 6.45
CA LEU A 238 -22.46 -19.60 6.34
C LEU A 238 -22.77 -18.68 7.53
N ILE A 239 -21.95 -18.74 8.58
CA ILE A 239 -22.10 -18.06 9.87
C ILE A 239 -20.74 -17.61 10.41
N ASP A 240 -20.74 -16.70 11.39
CA ASP A 240 -19.50 -16.10 11.90
C ASP A 240 -18.65 -17.08 12.73
N SER A 241 -19.29 -18.09 13.35
CA SER A 241 -18.61 -19.14 14.12
C SER A 241 -18.18 -20.36 13.28
N ALA A 242 -18.46 -20.37 11.96
CA ALA A 242 -18.09 -21.47 11.09
C ALA A 242 -16.57 -21.55 10.97
N LYS A 243 -15.99 -22.70 11.31
CA LYS A 243 -14.57 -22.96 11.30
C LYS A 243 -14.24 -24.13 10.38
N LEU A 244 -13.31 -23.91 9.45
CA LEU A 244 -12.63 -24.93 8.67
C LEU A 244 -11.21 -25.10 9.23
N SER A 245 -10.76 -26.35 9.34
CA SER A 245 -9.36 -26.70 9.56
C SER A 245 -8.96 -27.82 8.61
N VAL A 246 -7.92 -27.58 7.82
CA VAL A 246 -7.32 -28.55 6.90
C VAL A 246 -5.86 -28.73 7.28
N ASP A 247 -5.46 -29.96 7.55
CA ASP A 247 -4.07 -30.37 7.83
C ASP A 247 -3.60 -31.30 6.71
N ILE A 248 -2.54 -30.91 6.00
CA ILE A 248 -1.99 -31.59 4.82
C ILE A 248 -0.70 -32.30 5.23
N ARG A 249 -0.74 -33.63 5.30
CA ARG A 249 0.44 -34.46 5.63
C ARG A 249 0.64 -35.52 4.58
N ASP A 250 1.84 -35.57 4.01
CA ASP A 250 2.22 -36.53 2.96
C ASP A 250 1.23 -36.55 1.78
N GLY A 251 0.69 -35.37 1.42
CA GLY A 251 -0.31 -35.21 0.36
C GLY A 251 -1.74 -35.63 0.75
N VAL A 252 -1.98 -36.02 1.99
CA VAL A 252 -3.31 -36.35 2.52
C VAL A 252 -3.91 -35.15 3.24
N GLU A 253 -5.09 -34.72 2.81
CA GLU A 253 -5.86 -33.64 3.41
C GLU A 253 -6.79 -34.18 4.51
N ASN A 254 -6.57 -33.75 5.75
CA ASN A 254 -7.46 -34.02 6.88
C ASN A 254 -8.33 -32.80 7.13
N ILE A 255 -9.61 -32.91 6.81
CA ILE A 255 -10.55 -31.79 6.85
C ILE A 255 -11.46 -31.92 8.07
N LYS A 256 -11.57 -30.84 8.84
CA LYS A 256 -12.48 -30.70 9.98
C LYS A 256 -13.29 -29.41 9.83
N ILE A 257 -14.59 -29.51 10.08
CA ILE A 257 -15.51 -28.36 10.08
C ILE A 257 -16.21 -28.32 11.43
N GLU A 258 -16.22 -27.15 12.07
CA GLU A 258 -16.81 -26.90 13.40
C GLU A 258 -17.63 -25.60 13.36
N GLY A 259 -18.57 -25.44 14.28
CA GLY A 259 -19.38 -24.22 14.41
C GLY A 259 -20.65 -24.46 15.22
N GLU A 260 -21.25 -23.38 15.70
CA GLU A 260 -22.55 -23.43 16.37
C GLU A 260 -23.67 -23.35 15.34
N GLU A 261 -24.51 -24.38 15.26
CA GLU A 261 -25.61 -24.44 14.29
C GLU A 261 -26.54 -23.22 14.40
N ASP A 262 -26.67 -22.46 13.31
CA ASP A 262 -27.68 -21.40 13.19
C ASP A 262 -29.03 -22.01 12.79
N ARG A 263 -29.86 -22.23 13.80
CA ARG A 263 -31.22 -22.80 13.66
C ARG A 263 -32.26 -21.81 13.13
N SER A 264 -31.87 -20.56 12.83
CA SER A 264 -32.79 -19.53 12.32
C SER A 264 -33.00 -19.58 10.81
N LYS A 265 -32.17 -20.32 10.06
CA LYS A 265 -32.31 -20.54 8.61
C LYS A 265 -33.11 -21.81 8.33
N GLU A 266 -34.01 -21.77 7.33
CA GLU A 266 -34.88 -22.91 6.96
C GLU A 266 -34.10 -24.17 6.55
N GLU A 267 -32.90 -24.01 5.97
CA GLU A 267 -31.98 -25.12 5.63
C GLU A 267 -30.76 -25.15 6.57
N GLY A 268 -30.98 -24.90 7.87
CA GLY A 268 -29.95 -24.73 8.91
C GLY A 268 -28.61 -25.46 8.68
N GLY A 269 -27.51 -24.76 8.94
CA GLY A 269 -26.17 -25.33 8.74
C GLY A 269 -25.07 -24.31 8.98
N ILE A 270 -23.89 -24.80 9.37
CA ILE A 270 -22.73 -23.97 9.68
C ILE A 270 -21.90 -23.63 8.43
N ALA A 271 -21.88 -24.53 7.43
CA ALA A 271 -21.07 -24.39 6.22
C ALA A 271 -21.63 -25.24 5.07
N LYS A 272 -21.24 -24.91 3.83
CA LYS A 272 -21.32 -25.83 2.68
C LYS A 272 -19.94 -26.41 2.39
N PHE A 273 -19.89 -27.69 2.08
CA PHE A 273 -18.67 -28.38 1.70
C PHE A 273 -18.92 -29.29 0.50
N SER A 274 -17.99 -29.28 -0.45
CA SER A 274 -18.02 -30.17 -1.61
C SER A 274 -16.61 -30.66 -1.93
N LYS A 275 -16.45 -31.97 -2.13
CA LYS A 275 -15.21 -32.56 -2.62
C LYS A 275 -15.20 -32.56 -4.15
N LYS A 276 -14.07 -32.22 -4.75
CA LYS A 276 -13.85 -32.23 -6.20
C LYS A 276 -13.12 -33.51 -6.60
N TYR A 277 -13.46 -34.03 -7.77
CA TYR A 277 -12.88 -35.23 -8.38
C TYR A 277 -12.41 -34.92 -9.79
#